data_AF-A0A7W1IF03-F1
#
_entry.id   AF-A0A7W1IF03-F1
#
_cell.length_a   1.000
_cell.length_b   1.000
_cell.length_c   1.000
_cell.angle_alpha   90.00
_cell.angle_beta   90.00
_cell.angle_gamma   90.00
#
_symmetry.space_group_name_H-M   'P 1'
#
loop_
_entity.id
_entity.type
_entity.pdbx_description
1 polymer ?
#
loop_
_entity_poly.entity_id
_entity_poly.type
_entity_poly.pdbx_seq_one_letter_code
_entity_poly.pdbx_strand_id
1 'polypeptide(L)'
;MFRQFTVIFLVSLLVGSSCAISKRHYRAGYYLAFKKASHAKPFAENARPGVIQAQVKTEESTALTAVTEIINTGVKTPSKVTLMVFPKPKIKTVNICDTIFLKSKFKIIGKVVEVSKSEVRYSDCNGNTVVRVLNAAAIQKIVYGSNYTDYFNSGKKDETGSEKAKEKPEPVGVYGLMAVIVSLFAALLAIINISLIGLYISIGIFVLALILTLVSFFIIARNPERYPNSKMTKTALGFIIATFFLLLLLFYTGNRFI
;
A
#
# COMPACT_ATOMS: atom_id res chain seq x y z
N MET A 1 28.10 35.23 24.56
CA MET A 1 27.93 34.44 23.32
C MET A 1 26.78 33.43 23.37
N PHE A 2 26.55 32.72 24.49
CA PHE A 2 25.52 31.67 24.58
C PHE A 2 24.10 32.12 24.14
N ARG A 3 23.69 33.35 24.54
CA ARG A 3 22.41 33.95 24.13
C ARG A 3 22.21 34.09 22.61
N GLN A 4 23.28 34.34 21.84
CA GLN A 4 23.16 34.48 20.38
C GLN A 4 22.97 33.13 19.69
N PHE A 5 23.65 32.07 20.16
CA PHE A 5 23.46 30.72 19.62
C PHE A 5 22.05 30.18 19.86
N THR A 6 21.44 30.52 21.01
CA THR A 6 20.07 30.10 21.32
C THR A 6 19.07 30.71 20.34
N VAL A 7 19.25 31.99 19.98
CA VAL A 7 18.36 32.69 19.03
C VAL A 7 18.49 32.10 17.62
N ILE A 8 19.71 31.84 17.15
CA ILE A 8 19.95 31.24 15.82
C ILE A 8 19.36 29.83 15.71
N PHE A 9 19.49 29.02 16.77
CA PHE A 9 18.93 27.67 16.81
C PHE A 9 17.40 27.70 16.84
N LEU A 10 16.80 28.58 17.66
CA LEU A 10 15.35 28.73 17.75
C LEU A 10 14.75 29.17 16.41
N VAL A 11 15.37 30.15 15.75
CA VAL A 11 14.95 30.62 14.41
C VAL A 11 15.06 29.49 13.37
N SER A 12 16.12 28.70 13.39
CA SER A 12 16.27 27.56 12.46
C SER A 12 15.19 26.49 12.69
N LEU A 13 14.81 26.23 13.95
CA LEU A 13 13.76 25.27 14.30
C LEU A 13 12.37 25.75 13.85
N LEU A 14 12.09 27.04 14.02
CA LEU A 14 10.85 27.69 13.58
C LEU A 14 10.69 27.62 12.05
N VAL A 15 11.76 27.87 11.30
CA VAL A 15 11.72 27.82 9.82
C VAL A 15 11.57 26.39 9.29
N GLY A 16 12.15 25.39 9.96
CA GLY A 16 12.07 23.98 9.54
C GLY A 16 10.70 23.31 9.76
N SER A 17 9.90 23.79 10.71
CA SER A 17 8.64 23.16 11.11
C SER A 17 7.45 23.40 10.15
N SER A 18 7.58 24.31 9.18
CA SER A 18 6.45 24.72 8.32
C SER A 18 6.20 23.82 7.10
N CYS A 19 7.01 22.78 6.89
CA CYS A 19 6.89 21.88 5.75
C CYS A 19 6.14 20.59 6.13
N ALA A 20 4.83 20.54 5.88
CA ALA A 20 4.04 19.32 5.99
C ALA A 20 4.32 18.39 4.81
N ILE A 21 5.27 17.46 4.99
CA ILE A 21 5.52 16.37 4.04
C ILE A 21 4.45 15.30 4.24
N SER A 22 3.56 15.14 3.26
CA SER A 22 2.55 14.08 3.24
C SER A 22 2.88 13.03 2.17
N LYS A 23 2.76 11.75 2.54
CA LYS A 23 3.01 10.62 1.64
C LYS A 23 1.78 10.38 0.76
N ARG A 24 1.96 10.27 -0.56
CA ARG A 24 0.85 10.03 -1.49
C ARG A 24 0.33 8.60 -1.31
N HIS A 25 -0.98 8.44 -1.21
CA HIS A 25 -1.60 7.14 -0.92
C HIS A 25 -1.59 6.18 -2.13
N TYR A 26 -1.45 6.68 -3.37
CA TYR A 26 -1.65 5.88 -4.60
C TYR A 26 -0.48 5.91 -5.60
N ARG A 27 0.64 6.57 -5.28
CA ARG A 27 1.87 6.55 -6.12
C ARG A 27 3.10 6.65 -5.22
N ALA A 28 4.19 6.01 -5.63
CA ALA A 28 5.48 6.19 -4.98
C ALA A 28 5.93 7.66 -5.12
N GLY A 29 6.10 8.35 -3.99
CA GLY A 29 6.54 9.75 -3.94
C GLY A 29 5.89 10.57 -2.83
N TYR A 30 6.47 11.73 -2.55
CA TYR A 30 5.95 12.71 -1.59
C TYR A 30 5.23 13.84 -2.34
N TYR A 31 4.23 14.45 -1.72
CA TYR A 31 3.62 15.69 -2.22
C TYR A 31 3.96 16.82 -1.25
N LEU A 32 4.63 17.85 -1.76
CA LEU A 32 4.82 19.11 -1.05
C LEU A 32 3.59 19.97 -1.31
N ALA A 33 2.67 19.99 -0.34
CA ALA A 33 1.53 20.88 -0.37
C ALA A 33 1.98 22.26 0.11
N PHE A 34 2.46 23.10 -0.81
CA PHE A 34 2.62 24.52 -0.51
C PHE A 34 1.22 25.09 -0.29
N LYS A 35 0.88 25.50 0.93
CA LYS A 35 -0.30 26.32 1.20
C LYS A 35 -0.15 27.61 0.40
N LYS A 36 -0.67 27.65 -0.83
CA LYS A 36 -0.83 28.89 -1.57
C LYS A 36 -1.83 29.73 -0.76
N ALA A 37 -1.39 30.88 -0.27
CA ALA A 37 -2.26 31.83 0.42
C ALA A 37 -3.51 32.07 -0.45
N SER A 38 -4.69 31.77 0.08
CA SER A 38 -5.96 31.74 -0.66
C SER A 38 -6.46 33.16 -0.94
N HIS A 39 -5.79 33.89 -1.83
CA HIS A 39 -6.24 35.20 -2.31
C HIS A 39 -6.71 35.19 -3.77
N ALA A 40 -6.78 34.04 -4.43
CA ALA A 40 -7.41 33.96 -5.76
C ALA A 40 -8.94 33.83 -5.60
N LYS A 41 -9.65 34.95 -5.81
CA LYS A 41 -11.12 34.96 -5.96
C LYS A 41 -11.52 34.01 -7.10
N PRO A 42 -12.56 33.17 -6.94
CA PRO A 42 -13.02 32.29 -8.01
C PRO A 42 -13.53 33.13 -9.18
N PHE A 43 -12.93 32.92 -10.35
CA PHE A 43 -13.43 33.42 -11.62
C PHE A 43 -14.71 32.66 -11.95
N ALA A 44 -15.85 33.35 -11.97
CA ALA A 44 -17.13 32.77 -12.35
C ALA A 44 -17.08 32.39 -13.84
N GLU A 45 -16.91 31.11 -14.12
CA GLU A 45 -16.98 30.54 -15.45
C GLU A 45 -18.44 30.48 -15.89
N ASN A 46 -18.81 31.36 -16.82
CA ASN A 46 -20.15 31.44 -17.40
C ASN A 46 -20.48 30.15 -18.16
N ALA A 47 -21.33 29.33 -17.55
CA ALA A 47 -21.96 28.19 -18.20
C ALA A 47 -22.81 28.64 -19.39
N ARG A 48 -22.48 28.19 -20.60
CA ARG A 48 -23.39 28.18 -21.75
C ARG A 48 -24.09 26.82 -21.81
N PRO A 49 -25.44 26.77 -21.84
CA PRO A 49 -26.16 25.54 -22.13
C PRO A 49 -26.20 25.30 -23.64
N GLY A 50 -25.46 24.30 -24.11
CA GLY A 50 -25.46 23.84 -25.49
C GLY A 50 -26.03 22.43 -25.60
N VAL A 51 -27.30 22.36 -26.00
CA VAL A 51 -28.07 21.16 -26.34
C VAL A 51 -27.41 20.42 -27.50
N ILE A 52 -27.08 19.13 -27.33
CA ILE A 52 -27.07 18.16 -28.43
C ILE A 52 -27.74 16.87 -27.93
N GLN A 53 -28.98 16.66 -28.38
CA GLN A 53 -29.62 15.36 -28.40
C GLN A 53 -28.94 14.53 -29.50
N ALA A 54 -28.42 13.35 -29.17
CA ALA A 54 -28.04 12.34 -30.16
C ALA A 54 -29.02 11.16 -30.03
N GLN A 55 -29.83 10.98 -31.06
CA GLN A 55 -30.80 9.90 -31.20
C GLN A 55 -30.12 8.57 -31.56
N VAL A 56 -30.53 7.54 -30.83
CA VAL A 56 -30.89 6.17 -31.24
C VAL A 56 -30.31 5.64 -32.57
N LYS A 57 -29.57 4.53 -32.47
CA LYS A 57 -29.61 3.46 -33.48
C LYS A 57 -29.60 2.09 -32.78
N THR A 58 -30.76 1.45 -32.77
CA THR A 58 -30.93 0.03 -32.48
C THR A 58 -30.44 -0.72 -33.72
N GLU A 59 -29.36 -1.49 -33.60
CA GLU A 59 -28.96 -2.45 -34.63
C GLU A 59 -29.33 -3.87 -34.20
N GLU A 60 -30.00 -4.49 -35.16
CA GLU A 60 -30.65 -5.78 -35.14
C GLU A 60 -29.65 -6.90 -35.43
N SER A 61 -29.87 -8.00 -34.71
CA SER A 61 -29.38 -9.36 -34.93
C SER A 61 -28.71 -9.65 -36.29
N THR A 62 -27.47 -10.15 -36.26
CA THR A 62 -26.95 -10.99 -37.34
C THR A 62 -26.24 -12.20 -36.73
N ALA A 63 -26.85 -13.37 -36.91
CA ALA A 63 -26.26 -14.66 -36.63
C ALA A 63 -25.07 -14.91 -37.57
N LEU A 64 -23.94 -15.38 -37.03
CA LEU A 64 -22.80 -15.82 -37.84
C LEU A 64 -22.28 -17.19 -37.35
N THR A 65 -22.76 -18.21 -38.05
CA THR A 65 -22.07 -19.36 -38.63
C THR A 65 -20.83 -19.92 -37.90
N ALA A 66 -21.01 -21.11 -37.33
CA ALA A 66 -19.94 -22.02 -36.95
C ALA A 66 -19.21 -22.54 -38.19
N VAL A 67 -17.91 -22.25 -38.30
CA VAL A 67 -16.99 -22.91 -39.24
C VAL A 67 -16.28 -24.02 -38.48
N THR A 68 -16.58 -25.25 -38.83
CA THR A 68 -15.88 -26.45 -38.37
C THR A 68 -14.87 -26.83 -39.45
N GLU A 69 -13.58 -26.55 -39.24
CA GLU A 69 -12.53 -27.14 -40.06
C GLU A 69 -11.97 -28.38 -39.37
N ILE A 70 -12.23 -29.53 -40.00
CA ILE A 70 -11.70 -30.84 -39.67
C ILE A 70 -10.38 -30.98 -40.43
N ILE A 71 -9.24 -30.86 -39.75
CA ILE A 71 -7.95 -31.25 -40.32
C ILE A 71 -7.63 -32.67 -39.87
N ASN A 72 -7.96 -33.62 -40.74
CA ASN A 72 -7.46 -35.00 -40.71
C ASN A 72 -6.06 -35.02 -41.33
N THR A 73 -5.01 -35.13 -40.52
CA THR A 73 -3.69 -35.56 -40.99
C THR A 73 -3.36 -36.92 -40.38
N GLY A 74 -3.64 -37.96 -41.17
CA GLY A 74 -3.19 -39.31 -40.90
C GLY A 74 -1.71 -39.44 -41.18
N VAL A 75 -0.92 -39.63 -40.12
CA VAL A 75 0.48 -40.08 -40.22
C VAL A 75 0.55 -41.51 -39.68
N LYS A 76 0.93 -42.42 -40.57
CA LYS A 76 1.15 -43.84 -40.29
C LYS A 76 2.49 -44.05 -39.56
N THR A 77 2.41 -44.89 -38.53
CA THR A 77 3.41 -45.54 -37.66
C THR A 77 4.55 -46.26 -38.45
N PRO A 78 5.67 -46.75 -37.84
CA PRO A 78 5.82 -47.23 -36.45
C PRO A 78 7.19 -47.02 -35.76
N SER A 79 7.20 -46.96 -34.42
CA SER A 79 8.36 -47.47 -33.66
C SER A 79 7.92 -47.99 -32.30
N LYS A 80 8.10 -49.29 -32.09
CA LYS A 80 7.81 -49.99 -30.82
C LYS A 80 8.83 -49.54 -29.78
N VAL A 81 8.52 -48.48 -29.05
CA VAL A 81 9.18 -48.16 -27.78
C VAL A 81 8.38 -48.84 -26.69
N THR A 82 8.92 -49.94 -26.16
CA THR A 82 8.38 -50.61 -24.96
C THR A 82 8.66 -49.72 -23.75
N LEU A 83 7.80 -48.72 -23.55
CA LEU A 83 7.79 -47.91 -22.33
C LEU A 83 7.35 -48.81 -21.17
N MET A 84 8.23 -48.97 -20.18
CA MET A 84 7.85 -49.51 -18.87
C MET A 84 6.83 -48.54 -18.26
N VAL A 85 5.55 -48.87 -18.41
CA VAL A 85 4.44 -48.14 -17.78
C VAL A 85 4.41 -48.53 -16.32
N PHE A 86 5.00 -47.69 -15.48
CA PHE A 86 4.80 -47.78 -14.04
C PHE A 86 3.31 -47.57 -13.74
N PRO A 87 2.67 -48.45 -12.96
CA PRO A 87 1.28 -48.27 -12.58
C PRO A 87 1.18 -46.97 -11.78
N LYS A 88 0.61 -45.93 -12.40
CA LYS A 88 0.39 -44.64 -11.72
C LYS A 88 -0.42 -44.93 -10.47
N PRO A 89 0.05 -44.52 -9.27
CA PRO A 89 -0.72 -44.69 -8.06
C PRO A 89 -2.09 -44.05 -8.26
N LYS A 90 -3.16 -44.78 -7.91
CA LYS A 90 -4.52 -44.24 -7.88
C LYS A 90 -4.57 -43.19 -6.77
N ILE A 91 -4.06 -42.00 -7.06
CA ILE A 91 -4.25 -40.83 -6.21
C ILE A 91 -5.75 -40.66 -6.17
N LYS A 92 -6.34 -40.89 -4.99
CA LYS A 92 -7.72 -40.50 -4.72
C LYS A 92 -7.72 -38.98 -4.87
N THR A 93 -8.05 -38.50 -6.06
CA THR A 93 -8.30 -37.09 -6.31
C THR A 93 -9.49 -36.76 -5.43
N VAL A 94 -9.22 -36.17 -4.28
CA VAL A 94 -10.25 -35.49 -3.51
C VAL A 94 -10.79 -34.46 -4.49
N ASN A 95 -12.02 -34.66 -4.96
CA ASN A 95 -12.66 -33.75 -5.89
C ASN A 95 -13.01 -32.49 -5.11
N ILE A 96 -12.02 -31.61 -4.95
CA ILE A 96 -12.23 -30.33 -4.28
C ILE A 96 -12.90 -29.40 -5.29
N CYS A 97 -14.17 -29.12 -5.05
CA CYS A 97 -14.99 -28.21 -5.85
C CYS A 97 -14.80 -26.77 -5.38
N ASP A 98 -15.05 -25.84 -6.30
CA ASP A 98 -15.22 -24.43 -5.98
C ASP A 98 -16.70 -24.13 -5.69
N THR A 99 -16.95 -23.07 -4.94
CA THR A 99 -18.31 -22.58 -4.65
C THR A 99 -18.44 -21.14 -5.13
N ILE A 100 -19.30 -20.93 -6.12
CA ILE A 100 -19.63 -19.62 -6.68
C ILE A 100 -20.88 -19.09 -5.95
N PHE A 101 -20.73 -17.95 -5.28
CA PHE A 101 -21.82 -17.25 -4.62
C PHE A 101 -22.35 -16.18 -5.55
N LEU A 102 -23.62 -16.30 -5.93
CA LEU A 102 -24.34 -15.30 -6.71
C LEU A 102 -24.86 -14.19 -5.80
N LYS A 103 -25.05 -12.98 -6.34
CA LYS A 103 -25.68 -11.87 -5.60
C LYS A 103 -27.10 -12.15 -5.14
N SER A 104 -27.80 -13.03 -5.86
CA SER A 104 -29.12 -13.55 -5.49
C SER A 104 -29.08 -14.47 -4.26
N LYS A 105 -27.91 -14.68 -3.65
CA LYS A 105 -27.63 -15.60 -2.53
C LYS A 105 -27.70 -17.08 -2.89
N PHE A 106 -27.93 -17.42 -4.17
CA PHE A 106 -27.77 -18.79 -4.66
C PHE A 106 -26.31 -19.21 -4.66
N LYS A 107 -26.08 -20.50 -4.46
CA LYS A 107 -24.76 -21.13 -4.43
C LYS A 107 -24.68 -22.13 -5.58
N ILE A 108 -23.64 -22.03 -6.38
CA ILE A 108 -23.33 -22.99 -7.44
C ILE A 108 -22.03 -23.69 -7.03
N ILE A 109 -22.04 -25.02 -7.01
CA ILE A 109 -20.86 -25.85 -6.73
C ILE A 109 -20.35 -26.39 -8.06
N GLY A 110 -19.10 -26.08 -8.40
CA GLY A 110 -18.50 -26.44 -9.69
C GLY A 110 -17.00 -26.17 -9.71
N LYS A 111 -16.31 -26.65 -10.74
CA LYS A 111 -14.89 -26.35 -10.96
C LYS A 111 -14.77 -25.15 -11.89
N VAL A 112 -14.16 -24.07 -11.41
CA VAL A 112 -13.92 -22.88 -12.23
C VAL A 112 -12.80 -23.19 -13.22
N VAL A 113 -13.09 -23.04 -14.51
CA VAL A 113 -12.16 -23.34 -15.61
C VAL A 113 -11.42 -22.06 -16.01
N GLU A 114 -12.14 -20.96 -16.16
CA GLU A 114 -11.58 -19.69 -16.61
C GLU A 114 -12.36 -18.52 -16.00
N VAL A 115 -11.63 -17.50 -15.58
CA VAL A 115 -12.18 -16.25 -15.05
C VAL A 115 -11.80 -15.11 -15.98
N SER A 116 -12.78 -14.52 -16.64
CA SER A 116 -12.65 -13.34 -17.48
C SER A 116 -13.33 -12.13 -16.81
N LYS A 117 -13.08 -10.93 -17.33
CA LYS A 117 -13.67 -9.69 -16.78
C LYS A 117 -15.20 -9.65 -16.86
N SER A 118 -15.79 -10.24 -17.89
CA SER A 118 -17.23 -10.23 -18.17
C SER A 118 -17.93 -11.53 -17.82
N GLU A 119 -17.20 -12.64 -17.79
CA GLU A 119 -17.76 -13.98 -17.63
C GLU A 119 -16.84 -14.91 -16.85
N VAL A 120 -17.45 -15.86 -16.17
CA VAL A 120 -16.77 -16.94 -15.46
C VAL A 120 -17.29 -18.25 -16.03
N ARG A 121 -16.35 -19.08 -16.49
CA ARG A 121 -16.61 -20.39 -17.09
C ARG A 121 -16.37 -21.46 -16.04
N TYR A 122 -17.34 -22.33 -15.81
CA TYR A 122 -17.24 -23.40 -14.82
C TYR A 122 -17.82 -24.71 -15.35
N SER A 123 -17.33 -25.84 -14.84
CA SER A 123 -17.84 -27.18 -15.16
C SER A 123 -18.40 -27.86 -13.91
N ASP A 124 -19.30 -28.83 -14.07
CA ASP A 124 -19.82 -29.60 -12.94
C ASP A 124 -18.71 -30.47 -12.31
N CYS A 125 -18.74 -30.65 -10.99
CA CYS A 125 -17.71 -31.41 -10.28
C CYS A 125 -17.70 -32.92 -10.54
N ASN A 126 -18.76 -33.45 -11.16
CA ASN A 126 -18.91 -34.88 -11.41
C ASN A 126 -18.08 -35.37 -12.61
N GLY A 127 -17.08 -34.61 -13.05
CA GLY A 127 -16.26 -34.92 -14.21
C GLY A 127 -16.95 -34.69 -15.55
N ASN A 128 -18.08 -33.96 -15.56
CA ASN A 128 -18.74 -33.59 -16.80
C ASN A 128 -17.97 -32.46 -17.49
N THR A 129 -17.71 -32.59 -18.79
CA THR A 129 -16.96 -31.62 -19.60
C THR A 129 -17.81 -30.45 -20.09
N VAL A 130 -19.11 -30.42 -19.77
CA VAL A 130 -19.99 -29.31 -20.14
C VAL A 130 -19.58 -28.05 -19.37
N VAL A 131 -19.00 -27.10 -20.09
CA VAL A 131 -18.64 -25.78 -19.57
C VAL A 131 -19.84 -24.86 -19.64
N ARG A 132 -20.27 -24.34 -18.49
CA ARG A 132 -21.32 -23.33 -18.37
C ARG A 132 -20.69 -21.97 -18.20
N VAL A 133 -21.32 -20.95 -18.78
CA VAL A 133 -20.86 -19.57 -18.75
C VAL A 133 -21.78 -18.77 -17.84
N LEU A 134 -21.20 -18.06 -16.88
CA LEU A 134 -21.92 -17.21 -15.95
C LEU A 134 -21.41 -15.78 -16.06
N ASN A 135 -22.31 -14.80 -16.18
CA ASN A 135 -21.92 -13.40 -16.24
C ASN A 135 -21.26 -12.97 -14.92
N ALA A 136 -20.06 -12.40 -14.98
CA ALA A 136 -19.29 -11.95 -13.83
C ALA A 136 -20.05 -10.92 -12.99
N ALA A 137 -20.94 -10.12 -13.60
CA ALA A 137 -21.78 -9.17 -12.90
C ALA A 137 -22.87 -9.82 -12.03
N ALA A 138 -23.21 -11.10 -12.22
CA ALA A 138 -24.16 -11.83 -11.38
C ALA A 138 -23.49 -12.47 -10.14
N ILE A 139 -22.16 -12.57 -10.16
CA ILE A 139 -21.35 -13.22 -9.14
C ILE A 139 -21.02 -12.21 -8.03
N GLN A 140 -21.08 -12.66 -6.78
CA GLN A 140 -20.64 -11.90 -5.61
C GLN A 140 -19.21 -12.27 -5.23
N LYS A 141 -18.94 -13.57 -5.08
CA LYS A 141 -17.61 -14.11 -4.77
C LYS A 141 -17.46 -15.56 -5.22
N ILE A 142 -16.24 -16.00 -5.43
CA ILE A 142 -15.86 -17.37 -5.73
C ILE A 142 -14.96 -17.87 -4.61
N VAL A 143 -15.32 -18.97 -3.95
CA VAL A 143 -14.47 -19.65 -2.97
C VAL A 143 -13.92 -20.89 -3.64
N TYR A 144 -12.62 -20.89 -3.91
CA TYR A 144 -11.96 -22.01 -4.54
C TYR A 144 -11.76 -23.15 -3.56
N GLY A 145 -11.65 -24.37 -4.08
CA GLY A 145 -11.34 -25.56 -3.29
C GLY A 145 -10.06 -25.44 -2.46
N SER A 146 -9.13 -24.58 -2.88
CA SER A 146 -7.90 -24.24 -2.15
C SER A 146 -8.11 -23.31 -0.93
N ASN A 147 -9.35 -22.92 -0.63
CA ASN A 147 -9.73 -21.87 0.33
C ASN A 147 -9.33 -20.44 -0.09
N TYR A 148 -8.84 -20.24 -1.32
CA TYR A 148 -8.70 -18.89 -1.88
C TYR A 148 -10.09 -18.29 -2.16
N THR A 149 -10.26 -16.97 -2.02
CA THR A 149 -11.54 -16.31 -2.30
C THR A 149 -11.32 -15.09 -3.19
N ASP A 150 -12.05 -15.04 -4.31
CA ASP A 150 -12.07 -13.90 -5.23
C ASP A 150 -13.43 -13.18 -5.19
N TYR A 151 -13.43 -11.85 -5.17
CA TYR A 151 -14.62 -11.02 -4.98
C TYR A 151 -14.95 -10.24 -6.25
N PHE A 152 -16.13 -10.48 -6.81
CA PHE A 152 -16.60 -9.86 -8.04
C PHE A 152 -17.45 -8.63 -7.70
N ASN A 153 -16.77 -7.53 -7.40
CA ASN A 153 -17.45 -6.28 -7.07
C ASN A 153 -17.88 -5.56 -8.36
N SER A 154 -19.10 -5.85 -8.81
CA SER A 154 -19.68 -5.21 -9.98
C SER A 154 -19.92 -3.71 -9.72
N GLY A 155 -19.12 -2.86 -10.34
CA GLY A 155 -19.66 -1.61 -10.89
C GLY A 155 -20.23 -0.56 -9.94
N LYS A 156 -19.97 -0.57 -8.63
CA LYS A 156 -19.88 0.70 -7.91
C LYS A 156 -18.47 1.23 -8.10
N LYS A 157 -18.31 2.03 -9.16
CA LYS A 157 -17.25 3.05 -9.18
C LYS A 157 -17.60 4.01 -8.04
N ASP A 158 -17.06 3.73 -6.86
CA ASP A 158 -16.98 4.69 -5.78
C ASP A 158 -16.01 5.80 -6.21
N GLU A 159 -16.54 6.78 -6.96
CA GLU A 159 -16.14 8.18 -6.77
C GLU A 159 -16.75 8.77 -5.49
N THR A 160 -17.34 7.94 -4.62
CA THR A 160 -17.68 8.33 -3.26
C THR A 160 -17.34 7.20 -2.32
N GLY A 161 -16.36 7.44 -1.46
CA GLY A 161 -16.26 6.71 -0.19
C GLY A 161 -15.91 5.24 -0.33
N SER A 162 -14.62 4.99 -0.54
CA SER A 162 -13.95 3.81 0.01
C SER A 162 -14.33 3.64 1.49
N GLU A 163 -15.41 2.92 1.76
CA GLU A 163 -15.58 2.11 2.97
C GLU A 163 -14.61 0.93 2.84
N LYS A 164 -13.32 1.28 2.89
CA LYS A 164 -12.35 0.48 3.62
C LYS A 164 -13.05 0.16 4.93
N ALA A 165 -12.97 -1.10 5.35
CA ALA A 165 -13.05 -1.41 6.77
C ALA A 165 -12.36 -0.26 7.50
N LYS A 166 -13.09 0.40 8.40
CA LYS A 166 -12.53 1.34 9.36
C LYS A 166 -11.54 0.55 10.21
N GLU A 167 -10.40 0.18 9.62
CA GLU A 167 -9.14 0.20 10.32
C GLU A 167 -9.02 1.66 10.70
N LYS A 168 -9.53 1.94 11.90
CA LYS A 168 -9.43 3.24 12.55
C LYS A 168 -7.99 3.66 12.27
N PRO A 169 -7.74 4.85 11.69
CA PRO A 169 -6.39 5.35 11.66
C PRO A 169 -5.94 5.29 13.11
N GLU A 170 -5.03 4.37 13.43
CA GLU A 170 -4.39 4.41 14.72
C GLU A 170 -3.86 5.85 14.81
N PRO A 171 -4.19 6.58 15.87
CA PRO A 171 -3.88 7.99 15.97
C PRO A 171 -2.37 8.16 16.16
N VAL A 172 -1.61 7.92 15.10
CA VAL A 172 -0.23 8.41 14.95
C VAL A 172 -0.21 9.94 15.02
N GLY A 173 -1.37 10.59 14.87
CA GLY A 173 -1.56 12.02 15.05
C GLY A 173 -1.48 12.52 16.50
N VAL A 174 -1.66 11.68 17.53
CA VAL A 174 -1.55 12.14 18.93
C VAL A 174 -0.23 11.67 19.54
N TYR A 175 0.16 10.40 19.37
CA TYR A 175 1.42 9.92 19.92
C TYR A 175 2.65 10.53 19.24
N GLY A 176 2.57 10.81 17.93
CA GLY A 176 3.63 11.54 17.21
C GLY A 176 3.74 12.99 17.66
N LEU A 177 2.61 13.67 17.89
CA LEU A 177 2.58 15.06 18.37
C LEU A 177 3.02 15.14 19.84
N MET A 178 2.62 14.18 20.67
CA MET A 178 3.07 14.07 22.06
C MET A 178 4.56 13.75 22.14
N ALA A 179 5.12 12.93 21.25
CA ALA A 179 6.57 12.70 21.19
C ALA A 179 7.33 13.98 20.81
N VAL A 180 6.79 14.79 19.90
CA VAL A 180 7.38 16.09 19.54
C VAL A 180 7.26 17.09 20.69
N ILE A 181 6.10 17.18 21.35
CA ILE A 181 5.90 18.08 22.50
C ILE A 181 6.77 17.65 23.69
N VAL A 182 6.84 16.35 24.00
CA VAL A 182 7.68 15.81 25.07
C VAL A 182 9.16 16.03 24.78
N SER A 183 9.60 15.86 23.53
CA SER A 183 10.99 16.15 23.18
C SER A 183 11.30 17.66 23.22
N LEU A 184 10.36 18.53 22.84
CA LEU A 184 10.50 19.98 22.96
C LEU A 184 10.53 20.42 24.43
N PHE A 185 9.70 19.82 25.29
CA PHE A 185 9.66 20.10 26.73
C PHE A 185 10.89 19.57 27.45
N ALA A 186 11.39 18.39 27.07
CA ALA A 186 12.65 17.85 27.58
C ALA A 186 13.84 18.75 27.20
N ALA A 187 13.86 19.26 25.96
CA ALA A 187 14.87 20.22 25.52
C ALA A 187 14.76 21.56 26.30
N LEU A 188 13.55 22.05 26.54
CA LEU A 188 13.32 23.26 27.35
C LEU A 188 13.69 23.07 28.83
N LEU A 189 13.39 21.92 29.42
CA LEU A 189 13.79 21.58 30.80
C LEU A 189 15.31 21.38 30.92
N ALA A 190 15.98 20.87 29.88
CA ALA A 190 17.43 20.81 29.82
C ALA A 190 18.07 22.21 29.75
N ILE A 191 17.38 23.20 29.17
CA ILE A 191 17.83 24.60 29.11
C ILE A 191 17.56 25.34 30.43
N ILE A 192 16.47 25.02 31.13
CA ILE A 192 16.05 25.71 32.37
C ILE A 192 16.78 25.17 33.60
N ASN A 193 17.12 23.89 33.65
CA ASN A 193 17.91 23.34 34.75
C ASN A 193 19.42 23.58 34.55
N ILE A 194 19.81 24.85 34.68
CA ILE A 194 21.19 25.26 34.98
C ILE A 194 21.48 24.92 36.44
N SER A 195 21.50 23.62 36.73
CA SER A 195 22.14 23.00 37.87
C SER A 195 22.81 21.76 37.31
N LEU A 196 24.01 21.43 37.80
CA LEU A 196 24.78 20.25 37.40
C LEU A 196 23.92 18.97 37.26
N ILE A 197 22.90 18.84 38.11
CA ILE A 197 21.93 17.74 38.10
C ILE A 197 21.13 17.66 36.79
N GLY A 198 20.68 18.80 36.25
CA GLY A 198 19.96 18.86 34.98
C GLY A 198 20.84 18.46 33.79
N LEU A 199 22.12 18.81 33.84
CA LEU A 199 23.11 18.39 32.84
C LEU A 199 23.26 16.86 32.83
N TYR A 200 23.46 16.24 33.99
CA TYR A 200 23.56 14.77 34.08
C TYR A 200 22.30 14.04 33.60
N ILE A 201 21.11 14.52 33.97
CA ILE A 201 19.84 13.92 33.53
C ILE A 201 19.66 14.08 32.01
N SER A 202 19.98 15.26 31.46
CA SER A 202 19.88 15.50 30.01
C SER A 202 20.80 14.60 29.20
N ILE A 203 22.03 14.36 29.69
CA ILE A 203 22.97 13.41 29.07
C ILE A 203 22.39 11.99 29.12
N GLY A 204 21.83 11.56 30.25
CA GLY A 204 21.21 10.25 30.39
C GLY A 204 20.05 10.02 29.41
N ILE A 205 19.14 10.99 29.29
CA ILE A 205 18.01 10.92 28.33
C ILE A 205 18.53 10.89 26.89
N PHE A 206 19.57 11.67 26.58
CA PHE A 206 20.18 11.70 25.26
C PHE A 206 20.80 10.35 24.87
N VAL A 207 21.55 9.73 25.78
CA VAL A 207 22.14 8.38 25.55
C VAL A 207 21.04 7.34 25.32
N LEU A 208 19.95 7.38 26.10
CA LEU A 208 18.82 6.47 25.92
C LEU A 208 18.16 6.64 24.54
N ALA A 209 17.93 7.89 24.11
CA ALA A 209 17.37 8.18 22.78
C ALA A 209 18.28 7.67 21.65
N LEU A 210 19.59 7.77 21.81
CA LEU A 210 20.58 7.25 20.86
C LEU A 210 20.48 5.71 20.76
N ILE A 211 20.40 5.01 21.89
CA ILE A 211 20.23 3.54 21.93
C ILE A 211 18.95 3.12 21.19
N LEU A 212 17.81 3.76 21.47
CA LEU A 212 16.54 3.45 20.80
C LEU A 212 16.59 3.70 19.29
N THR A 213 17.29 4.75 18.87
CA THR A 213 17.52 5.07 17.46
C THR A 213 18.36 3.99 16.77
N LEU A 214 19.41 3.50 17.43
CA LEU A 214 20.23 2.39 16.93
C LEU A 214 19.44 1.10 16.82
N VAL A 215 18.65 0.73 17.83
CA VAL A 215 17.81 -0.48 17.79
C VAL A 215 16.82 -0.42 16.64
N SER A 216 16.15 0.72 16.46
CA SER A 216 15.23 0.95 15.35
C SER A 216 15.94 0.82 14.00
N PHE A 217 17.16 1.34 13.89
CA PHE A 217 17.97 1.22 12.69
C PHE A 217 18.36 -0.24 12.40
N PHE A 218 18.76 -1.02 13.39
CA PHE A 218 19.08 -2.44 13.22
C PHE A 218 17.87 -3.26 12.75
N ILE A 219 16.68 -2.97 13.28
CA ILE A 219 15.44 -3.64 12.84
C ILE A 219 15.16 -3.35 11.36
N ILE A 220 15.32 -2.09 10.95
CA ILE A 220 15.13 -1.67 9.55
C ILE A 220 16.20 -2.28 8.64
N ALA A 221 17.46 -2.32 9.11
CA ALA A 221 18.57 -2.91 8.36
C ALA A 221 18.42 -4.41 8.15
N ARG A 222 17.84 -5.13 9.12
CA ARG A 222 17.55 -6.57 9.01
C ARG A 222 16.41 -6.91 8.05
N ASN A 223 15.47 -5.98 7.82
CA ASN A 223 14.26 -6.24 7.02
C ASN A 223 14.05 -5.20 5.91
N PRO A 224 14.97 -5.09 4.93
CA PRO A 224 14.90 -4.04 3.91
C PRO A 224 13.65 -4.14 3.03
N GLU A 225 13.09 -5.34 2.81
CA GLU A 225 11.87 -5.54 2.00
C GLU A 225 10.63 -4.88 2.60
N ARG A 226 10.57 -4.78 3.94
CA ARG A 226 9.43 -4.18 4.64
C ARG A 226 9.45 -2.65 4.58
N TYR A 227 10.60 -2.05 4.26
CA TYR A 227 10.80 -0.59 4.27
C TYR A 227 11.26 -0.09 2.89
N PRO A 228 10.31 0.24 1.97
CA PRO A 228 10.62 0.58 0.58
C PRO A 228 11.49 1.83 0.41
N ASN A 229 11.63 2.64 1.46
CA ASN A 229 12.40 3.90 1.44
C ASN A 229 13.73 3.79 2.21
N SER A 230 14.40 2.62 2.19
CA SER A 230 15.65 2.38 2.91
C SER A 230 16.76 3.42 2.64
N LYS A 231 16.76 4.05 1.46
CA LYS A 231 17.71 5.13 1.10
C LYS A 231 17.53 6.39 1.96
N MET A 232 16.28 6.79 2.28
CA MET A 232 16.01 7.97 3.11
C MET A 232 16.36 7.73 4.58
N THR A 233 16.20 6.50 5.07
CA THR A 233 16.59 6.16 6.44
C THR A 233 18.10 6.28 6.65
N LYS A 234 18.91 5.91 5.65
CA LYS A 234 20.37 6.05 5.70
C LYS A 234 20.82 7.51 5.75
N THR A 235 20.19 8.39 4.96
CA THR A 235 20.51 9.83 4.98
C THR A 235 20.10 10.49 6.29
N ALA A 236 18.95 10.11 6.86
CA ALA A 236 18.51 10.61 8.15
C ALA A 236 19.46 10.22 9.29
N LEU A 237 19.93 8.97 9.30
CA LEU A 237 20.91 8.51 10.31
C LEU A 237 22.24 9.29 10.21
N GLY A 238 22.74 9.49 8.99
CA GLY A 238 23.96 10.27 8.76
C GLY A 238 23.84 11.69 9.29
N PHE A 239 22.68 12.34 9.09
CA PHE A 239 22.42 13.67 9.62
C PHE A 239 22.43 13.71 11.15
N ILE A 240 21.80 12.72 11.82
CA ILE A 240 21.78 12.62 13.29
C ILE A 240 23.20 12.46 13.84
N ILE A 241 24.02 11.59 13.25
CA ILE A 241 25.41 11.38 13.65
C ILE A 241 26.23 12.66 13.46
N ALA A 242 26.09 13.33 12.32
CA ALA A 242 26.79 14.60 12.05
C ALA A 242 26.40 15.69 13.06
N THR A 243 25.11 15.83 13.38
CA THR A 243 24.66 16.78 14.40
C THR A 243 25.20 16.46 15.79
N PHE A 244 25.33 15.17 16.14
CA PHE A 244 25.92 14.76 17.40
C PHE A 244 27.41 15.11 17.50
N PHE A 245 28.19 14.83 16.46
CA PHE A 245 29.60 15.23 16.41
C PHE A 245 29.79 16.75 16.51
N LEU A 246 28.91 17.53 15.84
CA LEU A 246 28.94 18.98 15.94
C LEU A 246 28.68 19.46 17.38
N LEU A 247 27.72 18.87 18.08
CA LEU A 247 27.45 19.20 19.49
C LEU A 247 28.63 18.86 20.41
N LEU A 248 29.29 17.72 20.20
CA LEU A 248 30.50 17.36 20.93
C LEU A 248 31.64 18.35 20.69
N LEU A 249 31.84 18.79 19.45
CA LEU A 249 32.84 19.81 19.11
C LEU A 249 32.55 21.16 19.77
N LEU A 250 31.28 21.59 19.79
CA LEU A 250 30.87 22.81 20.48
C LEU A 250 31.09 22.71 22.00
N PHE A 251 30.79 21.56 22.59
CA PHE A 251 31.05 21.33 24.01
C PHE A 251 32.55 21.35 24.33
N TYR A 252 33.36 20.66 23.52
CA TYR A 252 34.81 20.60 23.68
C TYR A 252 35.47 21.98 23.56
N THR A 253 35.04 22.79 22.58
CA THR A 253 35.57 24.13 22.37
C THR A 253 35.07 25.12 23.43
N GLY A 254 33.81 25.00 23.86
CA GLY A 254 33.23 25.84 24.92
C GLY A 254 33.93 25.69 26.28
N ASN A 255 34.30 24.46 26.65
CA ASN A 255 35.05 24.19 27.88
C ASN A 255 36.49 24.73 27.87
N ARG A 256 37.04 25.09 26.70
CA ARG A 256 38.39 25.67 26.61
C ARG A 256 38.43 27.18 26.83
N PHE A 257 37.28 27.85 26.76
CA PHE A 257 37.15 29.30 26.86
C PHE A 257 36.59 29.77 28.21
N ILE A 258 36.24 28.83 29.10
CA ILE A 258 35.88 29.06 30.49
C ILE A 258 37.08 28.67 31.34
#